data_AF-A0A221P050-F1
#
_entry.id   AF-A0A221P050-F1
#
_cell.length_a   1.000
_cell.length_b   1.000
_cell.length_c   1.000
_cell.angle_alpha   90.00
_cell.angle_beta   90.00
_cell.angle_gamma   90.00
#
_symmetry.space_group_name_H-M   'P 1'
#
loop_
_entity.id
_entity.type
_entity.pdbx_description
1 polymer ?
#
loop_
_entity_poly.entity_id
_entity_poly.type
_entity_poly.pdbx_seq_one_letter_code
_entity_poly.pdbx_strand_id
1 'polypeptide(L)'
;MLAEAAFLPSVEMRILAAMTSSPQEEIKNAAQAISDMHVAAVSAEHARAAGHAAANLCSGSGHRLLYVSAELQQLITQAIEIGYATALQDVRDGDFDGNIQEWRPALFEE
;
A
#
# COMPACT_ATOMS: atom_id res chain seq x y z
N MET A 1 -8.17 -14.84 -45.07
CA MET A 1 -7.59 -15.43 -43.84
C MET A 1 -6.70 -14.36 -43.23
N LEU A 2 -7.28 -13.50 -42.40
CA LEU A 2 -6.57 -12.43 -41.69
C LEU A 2 -6.13 -12.99 -40.35
N ALA A 3 -4.81 -12.98 -40.11
CA ALA A 3 -4.22 -13.44 -38.85
C ALA A 3 -4.26 -12.32 -37.81
N GLU A 4 -4.57 -12.72 -36.58
CA GLU A 4 -4.43 -11.97 -35.32
C GLU A 4 -2.99 -11.53 -35.04
N ALA A 5 -2.87 -10.52 -34.17
CA ALA A 5 -1.82 -10.27 -33.16
C ALA A 5 -1.43 -8.77 -33.16
N ALA A 6 -1.31 -8.04 -32.06
CA ALA A 6 -1.57 -8.31 -30.66
C ALA A 6 -1.83 -6.96 -29.99
N PHE A 7 -2.86 -6.89 -29.16
CA PHE A 7 -3.18 -5.75 -28.32
C PHE A 7 -2.23 -5.76 -27.12
N LEU A 8 -1.11 -5.02 -27.20
CA LEU A 8 -0.28 -4.67 -26.05
C LEU A 8 -0.04 -3.14 -25.98
N PRO A 9 -1.05 -2.30 -25.68
CA PRO A 9 -0.82 -0.87 -25.47
C PRO A 9 -0.65 -0.48 -23.99
N SER A 10 -0.77 -1.39 -23.02
CA SER A 10 -0.97 -1.00 -21.61
C SER A 10 0.27 -0.39 -20.93
N VAL A 11 1.47 -0.90 -21.18
CA VAL A 11 2.68 -0.48 -20.41
C VAL A 11 3.40 0.69 -21.08
N GLU A 12 3.64 0.63 -22.39
CA GLU A 12 4.31 1.72 -23.11
C GLU A 12 3.51 3.03 -23.08
N MET A 13 2.17 2.93 -23.13
CA MET A 13 1.31 4.11 -23.05
C MET A 13 1.31 4.74 -21.65
N ARG A 14 1.49 3.94 -20.59
CA ARG A 14 1.68 4.43 -19.22
C ARG A 14 3.03 5.13 -19.04
N ILE A 15 4.09 4.61 -19.67
CA ILE A 15 5.43 5.21 -19.62
C ILE A 15 5.46 6.55 -20.37
N LEU A 16 4.86 6.64 -21.56
CA LEU A 16 4.74 7.88 -22.32
C LEU A 16 3.84 8.93 -21.63
N ALA A 17 2.76 8.49 -20.96
CA ALA A 17 1.92 9.38 -20.16
C ALA A 17 2.68 9.98 -18.97
N ALA A 18 3.53 9.19 -18.29
CA ALA A 18 4.39 9.68 -17.21
C ALA A 18 5.46 10.67 -17.67
N MET A 19 5.87 10.64 -18.95
CA MET A 19 6.86 11.58 -19.50
C MET A 19 6.27 12.89 -20.01
N THR A 20 4.94 13.01 -20.06
CA THR A 20 4.22 14.18 -20.60
C THR A 20 3.24 14.80 -19.60
N SER A 21 3.04 14.16 -18.44
CA SER A 21 2.22 14.67 -17.35
C SER A 21 2.83 15.90 -16.71
N SER A 22 1.98 16.85 -16.31
CA SER A 22 2.42 17.88 -15.40
C SER A 22 2.65 17.28 -14.01
N PRO A 23 3.52 17.87 -13.18
CA PRO A 23 3.72 17.44 -11.79
C PRO A 23 2.39 17.35 -11.00
N GLN A 24 1.42 18.22 -11.30
CA GLN A 24 0.10 18.18 -10.67
C GLN A 24 -0.71 16.94 -11.08
N GLU A 25 -0.65 16.54 -12.34
CA GLU A 25 -1.33 15.32 -12.81
C GLU A 25 -0.65 14.07 -12.25
N GLU A 26 0.67 14.05 -12.11
CA GLU A 26 1.38 12.95 -11.45
C GLU A 26 0.95 12.77 -9.99
N ILE A 27 0.84 13.86 -9.23
CA ILE A 27 0.38 13.82 -7.84
C ILE A 27 -1.05 13.29 -7.75
N LYS A 28 -1.96 13.71 -8.63
CA LYS A 28 -3.34 13.20 -8.67
C LYS A 28 -3.38 11.72 -9.01
N ASN A 29 -2.62 11.29 -10.01
CA ASN A 29 -2.57 9.89 -10.41
C ASN A 29 -2.01 9.02 -9.28
N ALA A 30 -0.97 9.48 -8.58
CA ALA A 30 -0.43 8.80 -7.41
C ALA A 30 -1.44 8.72 -6.26
N ALA A 31 -2.15 9.82 -5.97
CA ALA A 31 -3.20 9.85 -4.96
C ALA A 31 -4.32 8.84 -5.26
N GLN A 32 -4.77 8.79 -6.52
CA GLN A 32 -5.78 7.82 -6.95
C GLN A 32 -5.28 6.39 -6.81
N ALA A 33 -4.05 6.11 -7.25
CA ALA A 33 -3.46 4.77 -7.13
C ALA A 33 -3.38 4.31 -5.66
N ILE A 34 -3.02 5.20 -4.73
CA ILE A 34 -3.00 4.90 -3.29
C ILE A 34 -4.41 4.58 -2.79
N SER A 35 -5.41 5.37 -3.16
CA SER A 35 -6.80 5.09 -2.78
C SER A 35 -7.31 3.75 -3.33
N ASP A 36 -6.99 3.43 -4.59
CA ASP A 36 -7.39 2.16 -5.22
C ASP A 36 -6.71 0.97 -4.55
N MET A 37 -5.41 1.08 -4.25
CA MET A 37 -4.66 0.06 -3.50
C MET A 37 -5.23 -0.13 -2.09
N HIS A 38 -5.64 0.94 -1.41
CA HIS A 38 -6.22 0.87 -0.08
C HIS A 38 -7.51 0.05 -0.07
N VAL A 39 -8.40 0.32 -1.03
CA VAL A 39 -9.65 -0.46 -1.20
C VAL A 39 -9.37 -1.93 -1.49
N ALA A 40 -8.32 -2.23 -2.26
CA ALA A 40 -7.97 -3.60 -2.64
C ALA A 40 -7.26 -4.39 -1.52
N ALA A 41 -6.37 -3.74 -0.77
CA ALA A 41 -5.49 -4.40 0.19
C ALA A 41 -6.06 -4.44 1.62
N VAL A 42 -6.84 -3.44 2.02
CA VAL A 42 -7.31 -3.30 3.41
C VAL A 42 -8.67 -3.96 3.57
N SER A 43 -8.67 -5.26 3.88
CA SER A 43 -9.88 -6.00 4.22
C SER A 43 -10.54 -5.48 5.51
N ALA A 44 -11.83 -5.73 5.69
CA ALA A 44 -12.55 -5.35 6.92
C ALA A 44 -11.95 -5.97 8.19
N GLU A 45 -11.31 -7.14 8.06
CA GLU A 45 -10.62 -7.84 9.15
C GLU A 45 -9.38 -7.06 9.62
N HIS A 46 -8.60 -6.51 8.69
CA HIS A 46 -7.36 -5.80 8.99
C HIS A 46 -7.55 -4.29 9.20
N ALA A 47 -8.66 -3.71 8.72
CA ALA A 47 -8.92 -2.27 8.75
C ALA A 47 -8.75 -1.63 10.14
N ARG A 48 -9.27 -2.28 11.20
CA ARG A 48 -9.13 -1.73 12.56
C ARG A 48 -7.68 -1.72 13.04
N ALA A 49 -6.95 -2.81 12.81
CA ALA A 49 -5.55 -2.94 13.24
C ALA A 49 -4.64 -1.98 12.44
N ALA A 50 -4.84 -1.93 11.13
CA ALA A 50 -4.15 -1.01 10.24
C ALA A 50 -4.40 0.45 10.62
N GLY A 51 -5.66 0.83 10.87
CA GLY A 51 -5.99 2.21 11.28
C GLY A 51 -5.43 2.59 12.66
N HIS A 52 -5.36 1.64 13.60
CA HIS A 52 -4.70 1.88 14.89
C HIS A 52 -3.19 2.10 14.70
N ALA A 53 -2.53 1.32 13.83
CA ALA A 53 -1.13 1.50 13.52
C ALA A 53 -0.84 2.85 12.84
N ALA A 54 -1.69 3.26 11.90
CA ALA A 54 -1.63 4.57 11.27
C ALA A 54 -1.78 5.70 12.29
N ALA A 55 -2.77 5.61 13.18
CA ALA A 55 -2.93 6.59 14.26
C ALA A 55 -1.69 6.68 15.17
N ASN A 56 -1.09 5.54 15.53
CA ASN A 56 0.11 5.51 16.36
C ASN A 56 1.31 6.15 15.65
N LEU A 57 1.56 5.82 14.39
CA LEU A 57 2.65 6.44 13.60
C LEU A 57 2.43 7.94 13.42
N CYS A 58 1.20 8.35 13.13
CA CYS A 58 0.82 9.75 13.02
C CYS A 58 0.86 10.47 14.37
N SER A 59 0.76 9.80 15.52
CA SER A 59 0.82 10.46 16.83
C SER A 59 2.22 11.00 17.17
N GLY A 60 3.29 10.28 16.77
CA GLY A 60 4.68 10.68 17.04
C GLY A 60 5.22 11.73 16.07
N SER A 61 4.75 11.73 14.82
CA SER A 61 5.14 12.69 13.77
C SER A 61 4.08 13.78 13.53
N GLY A 62 2.97 13.73 14.27
CA GLY A 62 1.70 14.37 13.96
C GLY A 62 1.73 15.87 13.84
N HIS A 63 2.62 16.56 14.57
CA HIS A 63 2.65 18.03 14.53
C HIS A 63 2.85 18.57 13.10
N ARG A 64 3.62 17.88 12.25
CA ARG A 64 3.84 18.28 10.85
C ARG A 64 2.66 17.91 9.98
N LEU A 65 1.99 16.80 10.30
CA LEU A 65 0.77 16.38 9.62
C LEU A 65 -0.40 17.32 9.93
N LEU A 66 -0.43 17.99 11.08
CA LEU A 66 -1.46 18.99 11.41
C LEU A 66 -1.50 20.19 10.45
N TYR A 67 -0.38 20.49 9.78
CA TYR A 67 -0.26 21.64 8.88
C TYR A 67 -0.43 21.28 7.40
N VAL A 68 -0.63 19.99 7.07
CA VAL A 68 -0.93 19.58 5.70
C VAL A 68 -2.43 19.51 5.46
N SER A 69 -2.86 19.54 4.19
CA SER A 69 -4.28 19.44 3.85
C SER A 69 -4.86 18.08 4.29
N ALA A 70 -6.17 18.05 4.55
CA ALA A 70 -6.86 16.84 4.98
C ALA A 70 -6.70 15.70 3.95
N GLU A 71 -6.67 16.02 2.66
CA GLU A 71 -6.46 15.05 1.58
C GLU A 71 -5.08 14.41 1.67
N LEU A 72 -4.03 15.19 1.95
CA LEU A 72 -2.68 14.64 2.11
C LEU A 72 -2.58 13.80 3.39
N GLN A 73 -3.24 14.21 4.48
CA GLN A 73 -3.32 13.39 5.70
C GLN A 73 -3.97 12.05 5.40
N GLN A 74 -5.09 12.05 4.68
CA GLN A 74 -5.82 10.84 4.29
C GLN A 74 -4.96 9.92 3.43
N LEU A 75 -4.24 10.45 2.44
CA LEU A 75 -3.34 9.65 1.59
C LEU A 75 -2.20 9.01 2.39
N ILE A 76 -1.62 9.73 3.35
CA ILE A 76 -0.58 9.19 4.23
C ILE A 76 -1.15 8.06 5.09
N THR A 77 -2.34 8.27 5.68
CA THR A 77 -3.04 7.23 6.44
C THR A 77 -3.30 5.99 5.59
N GLN A 78 -3.85 6.14 4.39
CA GLN A 78 -4.11 5.02 3.47
C GLN A 78 -2.83 4.26 3.13
N ALA A 79 -1.74 4.97 2.82
CA ALA A 79 -0.45 4.34 2.51
C ALA A 79 0.10 3.50 3.68
N ILE A 80 -0.03 4.00 4.92
CA ILE A 80 0.37 3.25 6.11
C ILE A 80 -0.53 2.02 6.30
N GLU A 81 -1.84 2.20 6.15
CA GLU A 81 -2.82 1.13 6.33
C GLU A 81 -2.62 0.00 5.32
N ILE A 82 -2.29 0.31 4.05
CA ILE A 82 -1.93 -0.69 3.03
C ILE A 82 -0.75 -1.54 3.51
N GLY A 83 0.35 -0.91 3.91
CA GLY A 83 1.56 -1.64 4.32
C GLY A 83 1.30 -2.56 5.53
N TYR A 84 0.50 -2.10 6.49
CA TYR A 84 0.11 -2.91 7.64
C TYR A 84 -0.84 -4.04 7.28
N ALA A 85 -1.83 -3.81 6.43
CA ALA A 85 -2.75 -4.85 5.99
C ALA A 85 -2.01 -5.95 5.22
N THR A 86 -1.07 -5.59 4.34
CA THR A 86 -0.20 -6.56 3.65
C THR A 86 0.63 -7.35 4.66
N ALA A 87 1.30 -6.68 5.60
CA ALA A 87 2.12 -7.39 6.60
C ALA A 87 1.29 -8.34 7.48
N LEU A 88 0.06 -7.97 7.84
CA LEU A 88 -0.86 -8.85 8.57
C LEU A 88 -1.29 -10.06 7.73
N GLN A 89 -1.50 -9.86 6.43
CA GLN A 89 -1.81 -10.93 5.50
C GLN A 89 -0.63 -11.91 5.40
N ASP A 90 0.60 -11.42 5.22
CA ASP A 90 1.82 -12.23 5.13
C ASP A 90 2.03 -13.04 6.43
N VAL A 91 1.78 -12.44 7.60
CA VAL A 91 1.79 -13.15 8.89
C VAL A 91 0.73 -14.24 8.94
N ARG A 92 -0.48 -13.96 8.46
CA ARG A 92 -1.58 -14.94 8.46
C ARG A 92 -1.28 -16.12 7.53
N ASP A 93 -0.63 -15.85 6.40
CA ASP A 93 -0.33 -16.85 5.37
C ASP A 93 0.93 -17.67 5.72
N GLY A 94 1.61 -17.32 6.82
CA GLY A 94 2.76 -18.06 7.35
C GLY A 94 4.08 -17.70 6.67
N ASP A 95 4.14 -16.60 5.91
CA ASP A 95 5.33 -16.20 5.17
C ASP A 95 6.53 -15.89 6.08
N PHE A 96 6.27 -15.59 7.36
CA PHE A 96 7.30 -15.35 8.37
C PHE A 96 7.59 -16.57 9.26
N ASP A 97 6.90 -17.69 9.10
CA ASP A 97 7.02 -18.84 10.03
C ASP A 97 8.44 -19.40 10.08
N GLY A 98 9.10 -19.51 8.92
CA GLY A 98 10.51 -19.95 8.86
C GLY A 98 11.46 -18.99 9.59
N ASN A 99 11.25 -17.68 9.45
CA ASN A 99 12.04 -16.66 10.14
C ASN A 99 11.76 -16.69 11.65
N ILE A 100 10.51 -16.89 12.05
CA ILE A 100 10.12 -17.01 13.46
C ILE A 100 10.75 -18.27 14.08
N GLN A 101 10.78 -19.39 13.35
CA GLN A 101 11.46 -20.61 13.78
C GLN A 101 12.97 -20.38 13.95
N GLU A 102 13.61 -19.65 13.03
CA GLU A 102 15.03 -19.29 13.14
C GLU A 102 15.29 -18.37 14.36
N TRP A 103 14.46 -17.35 14.57
CA TRP A 103 14.68 -16.34 15.61
C TRP A 103 14.22 -16.78 17.00
N ARG A 104 13.26 -17.72 17.07
CA ARG A 104 12.63 -18.21 18.29
C ARG A 104 12.45 -19.74 18.24
N PRO A 105 13.54 -20.51 18.11
CA PRO A 105 13.46 -21.97 17.99
C PRO A 105 12.78 -22.62 19.19
N ALA A 106 12.95 -22.05 20.39
CA ALA A 106 12.34 -22.52 21.63
C ALA A 106 10.79 -22.47 21.67
N LEU A 107 10.13 -21.77 20.73
CA LEU A 107 8.67 -21.83 20.61
C LEU A 107 8.18 -23.13 19.95
N PHE A 108 9.10 -23.91 19.37
CA PHE A 108 8.82 -25.09 18.55
C PHE A 108 9.50 -26.37 19.07
N GLU A 109 10.23 -26.29 20.18
CA GLU A 109 10.86 -27.44 20.83
C GLU A 109 9.98 -27.88 22.01
N GLU A 110 9.50 -29.13 22.00
CA GLU A 110 8.79 -29.79 23.12
C GLU A 110 9.73 -30.23 24.25
#